data_AF-A0A1R4GEJ9-F1
#
_entry.id   AF-A0A1R4GEJ9-F1
#
_cell.length_a   1.000
_cell.length_b   1.000
_cell.length_c   1.000
_cell.angle_alpha   90.00
_cell.angle_beta   90.00
_cell.angle_gamma   90.00
#
_symmetry.space_group_name_H-M   'P 1'
#
loop_
_entity.id
_entity.type
_entity.pdbx_description
1 polymer ?
#
loop_
_entity_poly.entity_id
_entity_poly.type
_entity_poly.pdbx_seq_one_letter_code
_entity_poly.pdbx_strand_id
1 'polypeptide(L)'
;MYAHVESSAPRCGEIPHLWSKPTNQRKLAWQVKFLRRPYSRDGRQHPLSSRAPDIRLDPTGVEMPMNATTSEPAQPDAAQPDAAQGAMAHALQIALRGPRTLNPQTGAVVVSADGRTLAEGWHRGAGTPHAEVDALSKLSPGEAEGATMVVTLEPCNHFGRTGPCALALIEAGISRVVYGAADPGIESGSGAERLREAGVQVERWAVDEAEALIADWLLVQRTGRPRVTVKWAQSLDGRTAAADGTSQWITGDAAREHVHQQRAAHDAIAVGTGTVIADDPRLTARIEGASQPRPVVFGTRSVPADARIREHPHEFQQVSGDLTASLELLASQGVQSVYVEGGPTLASAFLREGLVDDIHVYIAPTLLGGDRLATGDVGVTTIGQQLRLAVSKTQQLGDDILLIAHPAADAAAKKEDA
;
A
#
# COMPACT_ATOMS: atom_id res chain seq x y z
N MET A 1 51.45 -27.48 34.06
CA MET A 1 51.24 -28.88 33.62
C MET A 1 49.95 -28.90 32.80
N TYR A 2 49.97 -29.52 31.62
CA TYR A 2 48.95 -29.56 30.55
C TYR A 2 48.85 -28.28 29.70
N ALA A 3 49.28 -28.18 28.43
CA ALA A 3 49.33 -29.03 27.22
C ALA A 3 48.09 -28.92 26.30
N HIS A 4 48.35 -28.45 25.07
CA HIS A 4 47.73 -28.62 23.73
C HIS A 4 46.22 -28.98 23.61
N VAL A 5 45.47 -28.49 22.61
CA VAL A 5 45.48 -28.99 21.22
C VAL A 5 44.79 -27.98 20.26
N GLU A 6 45.36 -27.85 19.06
CA GLU A 6 44.84 -27.17 17.86
C GLU A 6 43.68 -27.94 17.21
N SER A 7 42.74 -27.25 16.55
CA SER A 7 41.99 -27.85 15.43
C SER A 7 41.73 -26.85 14.32
N SER A 8 42.13 -27.27 13.13
CA SER A 8 42.10 -26.65 11.81
C SER A 8 40.69 -26.44 11.23
N ALA A 9 40.52 -25.37 10.46
CA ALA A 9 39.46 -25.22 9.47
C ALA A 9 40.08 -24.82 8.11
N PRO A 10 39.54 -25.28 6.97
CA PRO A 10 40.24 -25.27 5.69
C PRO A 10 40.19 -23.91 4.97
N ARG A 11 41.29 -23.62 4.26
CA ARG A 11 41.45 -22.49 3.34
C ARG A 11 40.58 -22.71 2.09
N CYS A 12 39.70 -21.76 1.80
CA CYS A 12 39.02 -21.66 0.51
C CYS A 12 39.80 -20.70 -0.40
N GLY A 13 39.98 -21.11 -1.65
CA GLY A 13 40.94 -20.56 -2.61
C GLY A 13 40.66 -19.15 -3.11
N GLU A 14 41.76 -18.52 -3.53
CA GLU A 14 41.85 -17.25 -4.22
C GLU A 14 41.24 -17.34 -5.63
N ILE A 15 40.41 -16.36 -6.01
CA ILE A 15 40.05 -16.03 -7.40
C ILE A 15 40.24 -14.51 -7.57
N PRO A 16 40.78 -14.03 -8.72
CA PRO A 16 41.53 -12.78 -8.77
C PRO A 16 40.67 -11.51 -8.86
N HIS A 17 41.17 -10.47 -8.20
CA HIS A 17 40.74 -9.08 -8.33
C HIS A 17 40.86 -8.55 -9.77
N LEU A 18 39.75 -8.07 -10.32
CA LEU A 18 39.74 -7.02 -11.35
C LEU A 18 38.65 -6.01 -10.99
N TRP A 19 38.83 -4.77 -11.46
CA TRP A 19 38.00 -3.57 -11.29
C TRP A 19 38.39 -2.67 -10.12
N SER A 20 39.43 -1.89 -10.40
CA SER A 20 39.76 -0.62 -9.76
C SER A 20 38.61 0.38 -9.89
N LYS A 21 38.25 1.01 -8.77
CA LYS A 21 37.36 2.18 -8.72
C LYS A 21 38.13 3.46 -9.08
N PRO A 22 37.54 4.40 -9.83
CA PRO A 22 37.92 5.79 -9.73
C PRO A 22 36.96 6.54 -8.80
N THR A 23 37.52 7.05 -7.72
CA THR A 23 36.98 8.17 -6.92
C THR A 23 36.94 9.45 -7.76
N ASN A 24 35.79 10.13 -7.81
CA ASN A 24 35.82 11.60 -7.74
C ASN A 24 34.46 12.17 -7.30
N GLN A 25 34.47 12.83 -6.14
CA GLN A 25 33.40 13.69 -5.67
C GLN A 25 33.43 14.99 -6.47
N ARG A 26 32.29 15.37 -7.06
CA ARG A 26 31.99 16.79 -7.35
C ARG A 26 30.53 17.09 -7.02
N LYS A 27 30.35 17.93 -6.00
CA LYS A 27 29.10 18.61 -5.66
C LYS A 27 28.70 19.52 -6.82
N LEU A 28 27.48 19.38 -7.32
CA LEU A 28 26.83 20.34 -8.21
C LEU A 28 25.44 20.64 -7.64
N ALA A 29 25.31 21.80 -7.00
CA ALA A 29 24.05 22.38 -6.62
C ALA A 29 23.41 23.01 -7.86
N TRP A 30 22.16 22.67 -8.15
CA TRP A 30 21.38 23.34 -9.19
C TRP A 30 20.00 23.73 -8.66
N GLN A 31 19.72 25.03 -8.71
CA GLN A 31 18.43 25.65 -8.44
C GLN A 31 17.44 25.29 -9.56
N VAL A 32 16.30 24.70 -9.21
CA VAL A 32 15.19 24.50 -10.15
C VAL A 32 14.20 25.67 -9.99
N LYS A 33 14.13 26.53 -11.02
CA LYS A 33 13.08 27.54 -11.18
C LYS A 33 11.82 26.86 -11.72
N PHE A 34 10.75 26.84 -10.94
CA PHE A 34 9.41 26.50 -11.42
C PHE A 34 8.83 27.68 -12.23
N LEU A 35 8.59 27.47 -13.52
CA LEU A 35 7.74 28.33 -14.35
C LEU A 35 6.34 27.71 -14.41
N ARG A 36 5.39 28.25 -13.63
CA ARG A 36 3.96 27.94 -13.75
C ARG A 36 3.35 28.82 -14.85
N ARG A 37 2.68 28.21 -15.84
CA ARG A 37 1.71 28.89 -16.71
C ARG A 37 0.29 28.71 -16.14
N PRO A 38 -0.57 29.73 -16.17
CA PRO A 38 -1.93 29.63 -15.66
C PRO A 38 -2.87 28.98 -16.69
N TYR A 39 -3.75 28.08 -16.22
CA TYR A 39 -4.87 27.54 -17.00
C TYR A 39 -6.10 28.42 -16.77
N SER A 40 -6.74 28.86 -17.86
CA SER A 40 -7.96 29.67 -17.84
C SER A 40 -9.19 28.79 -17.60
N ARG A 41 -10.00 29.15 -16.60
CA ARG A 41 -11.39 28.71 -16.45
C ARG A 41 -12.22 29.29 -17.59
N ASP A 42 -12.92 28.44 -18.35
CA ASP A 42 -14.18 28.85 -18.95
C ASP A 42 -15.20 27.73 -18.78
N GLY A 43 -16.29 28.07 -18.10
CA GLY A 43 -17.37 27.17 -17.75
C GLY A 43 -18.53 27.36 -18.70
N ARG A 44 -19.04 26.26 -19.27
CA ARG A 44 -20.38 26.22 -19.85
C ARG A 44 -21.06 24.90 -19.49
N GLN A 45 -22.13 25.03 -18.70
CA GLN A 45 -23.09 24.00 -18.40
C GLN A 45 -24.03 23.82 -19.61
N HIS A 46 -24.33 22.57 -19.97
CA HIS A 46 -25.46 22.23 -20.84
C HIS A 46 -26.43 21.34 -20.05
N PRO A 47 -27.75 21.62 -20.08
CA PRO A 47 -28.73 20.84 -19.33
C PRO A 47 -29.14 19.56 -20.06
N LEU A 48 -29.27 18.48 -19.27
CA LEU A 48 -29.83 17.19 -19.69
C LEU A 48 -31.36 17.31 -19.78
N SER A 49 -31.92 16.92 -20.92
CA SER A 49 -33.36 16.76 -21.14
C SER A 49 -33.66 15.27 -21.34
N SER A 50 -34.56 14.77 -20.50
CA SER A 50 -35.07 13.41 -20.45
C SER A 50 -36.19 13.19 -21.47
N ARG A 51 -36.12 12.11 -22.24
CA ARG A 51 -37.30 11.50 -22.89
C ARG A 51 -37.15 9.98 -22.93
N ALA A 52 -38.12 9.30 -22.32
CA ALA A 52 -38.39 7.88 -22.48
C ALA A 52 -39.08 7.62 -23.84
N PRO A 53 -38.96 6.44 -24.46
CA PRO A 53 -39.74 6.10 -25.64
C PRO A 53 -41.03 5.34 -25.29
N ASP A 54 -42.13 5.81 -25.90
CA ASP A 54 -43.44 5.17 -25.97
C ASP A 54 -43.39 3.86 -26.76
N ILE A 55 -44.01 2.82 -26.23
CA ILE A 55 -44.30 1.55 -26.92
C ILE A 55 -45.62 1.71 -27.69
N ARG A 56 -45.60 1.49 -29.01
CA ARG A 56 -46.81 1.28 -29.82
C ARG A 56 -46.82 -0.14 -30.38
N LEU A 57 -47.92 -0.84 -30.10
CA LEU A 57 -48.29 -2.12 -30.71
C LEU A 57 -48.93 -1.87 -32.08
N ASP A 58 -48.55 -2.65 -33.09
CA ASP A 58 -49.19 -2.71 -34.41
C ASP A 58 -50.01 -4.02 -34.53
N PRO A 59 -51.30 -3.97 -34.90
CA PRO A 59 -52.10 -5.14 -35.18
C PRO A 59 -52.41 -5.25 -36.67
N THR A 60 -51.53 -5.85 -37.47
CA THR A 60 -51.90 -6.33 -38.80
C THR A 60 -51.25 -7.67 -39.10
N GLY A 61 -52.03 -8.74 -38.88
CA GLY A 61 -51.69 -10.08 -39.34
C GLY A 61 -51.74 -10.14 -40.86
N VAL A 62 -50.59 -10.41 -41.47
CA VAL A 62 -50.47 -10.93 -42.84
C VAL A 62 -49.26 -11.89 -42.85
N GLU A 63 -49.52 -13.16 -43.12
CA GLU A 63 -48.50 -14.18 -43.39
C GLU A 63 -48.01 -14.11 -44.84
N MET A 64 -46.77 -14.61 -45.07
CA MET A 64 -46.16 -15.21 -46.30
C MET A 64 -44.74 -14.63 -46.58
N PRO A 65 -43.80 -15.33 -47.26
CA PRO A 65 -43.45 -16.76 -47.34
C PRO A 65 -42.04 -17.06 -46.76
N MET A 66 -41.72 -18.35 -46.61
CA MET A 66 -40.35 -18.84 -46.37
C MET A 66 -39.47 -18.82 -47.64
N ASN A 67 -38.16 -18.73 -47.39
CA ASN A 67 -36.98 -18.93 -48.25
C ASN A 67 -36.44 -17.72 -49.05
N ALA A 68 -35.38 -17.12 -48.49
CA ALA A 68 -34.14 -16.82 -49.22
C ALA A 68 -32.97 -16.86 -48.24
N THR A 69 -32.08 -17.84 -48.39
CA THR A 69 -30.76 -17.87 -47.75
C THR A 69 -29.90 -16.73 -48.28
N THR A 70 -29.81 -15.65 -47.51
CA THR A 70 -28.74 -14.66 -47.63
C THR A 70 -27.69 -14.98 -46.58
N SER A 71 -26.52 -15.43 -47.02
CA SER A 71 -25.33 -15.52 -46.18
C SER A 71 -24.96 -14.12 -45.69
N GLU A 72 -25.07 -13.86 -44.39
CA GLU A 72 -24.51 -12.67 -43.75
C GLU A 72 -22.99 -12.62 -44.00
N PRO A 73 -22.42 -11.43 -44.28
CA PRO A 73 -20.98 -11.27 -44.27
C PRO A 73 -20.48 -11.56 -42.84
N ALA A 74 -19.44 -12.37 -42.72
CA ALA A 74 -18.81 -12.69 -41.45
C ALA A 74 -18.56 -11.41 -40.64
N GLN A 75 -19.12 -11.36 -39.44
CA GLN A 75 -18.77 -10.35 -38.44
C GLN A 75 -17.24 -10.39 -38.27
N PRO A 76 -16.55 -9.24 -38.21
CA PRO A 76 -15.13 -9.25 -37.86
C PRO A 76 -14.99 -9.95 -36.52
N ASP A 77 -14.15 -10.98 -36.48
CA ASP A 77 -13.81 -11.76 -35.29
C ASP A 77 -13.74 -10.83 -34.08
N ALA A 78 -14.57 -11.08 -33.07
CA ALA A 78 -14.39 -10.44 -31.78
C ALA A 78 -12.97 -10.78 -31.34
N ALA A 79 -12.07 -9.78 -31.36
CA ALA A 79 -10.68 -9.96 -31.00
C ALA A 79 -10.63 -10.73 -29.68
N GLN A 80 -9.97 -11.89 -29.69
CA GLN A 80 -9.78 -12.67 -28.47
C GLN A 80 -9.16 -11.74 -27.42
N PRO A 81 -9.65 -11.72 -26.17
CA PRO A 81 -9.11 -10.86 -25.14
C PRO A 81 -7.60 -11.11 -25.03
N ASP A 82 -6.82 -10.02 -25.02
CA ASP A 82 -5.36 -10.08 -24.93
C ASP A 82 -4.99 -10.98 -23.74
N ALA A 83 -4.31 -12.10 -23.99
CA ALA A 83 -3.93 -13.07 -22.96
C ALA A 83 -3.15 -12.41 -21.81
N ALA A 84 -2.49 -11.27 -22.06
CA ALA A 84 -1.83 -10.48 -21.04
C ALA A 84 -2.81 -9.85 -20.01
N GLN A 85 -4.08 -9.59 -20.36
CA GLN A 85 -5.08 -9.06 -19.40
C GLN A 85 -5.38 -10.06 -18.28
N GLY A 86 -5.64 -11.32 -18.63
CA GLY A 86 -5.82 -12.39 -17.64
C GLY A 86 -4.56 -12.61 -16.80
N ALA A 87 -3.38 -12.48 -17.43
CA ALA A 87 -2.09 -12.60 -16.75
C ALA A 87 -1.82 -11.47 -15.73
N MET A 88 -2.30 -10.23 -15.97
CA MET A 88 -2.12 -9.14 -15.00
C MET A 88 -2.91 -9.39 -13.71
N ALA A 89 -4.17 -9.82 -13.82
CA ALA A 89 -4.96 -10.18 -12.65
C ALA A 89 -4.29 -11.33 -11.86
N HIS A 90 -3.75 -12.33 -12.58
CA HIS A 90 -2.99 -13.42 -11.95
C HIS A 90 -1.70 -12.93 -11.29
N ALA A 91 -0.96 -12.03 -11.95
CA ALA A 91 0.26 -11.41 -11.42
C ALA A 91 -0.02 -10.67 -10.09
N LEU A 92 -1.14 -9.96 -9.99
CA LEU A 92 -1.58 -9.31 -8.75
C LEU A 92 -1.85 -10.32 -7.63
N GLN A 93 -2.49 -11.46 -7.94
CA GLN A 93 -2.78 -12.50 -6.95
C GLN A 93 -1.51 -13.18 -6.43
N ILE A 94 -0.56 -13.51 -7.31
CA ILE A 94 0.70 -14.14 -6.89
C ILE A 94 1.61 -13.15 -6.12
N ALA A 95 1.51 -11.84 -6.39
CA ALA A 95 2.25 -10.82 -5.65
C ALA A 95 1.93 -10.81 -4.15
N LEU A 96 0.66 -11.11 -3.78
CA LEU A 96 0.21 -11.20 -2.39
C LEU A 96 0.91 -12.31 -1.59
N ARG A 97 1.56 -13.26 -2.26
CA ARG A 97 2.37 -14.32 -1.61
C ARG A 97 3.71 -13.79 -1.10
N GLY A 98 4.15 -12.62 -1.56
CA GLY A 98 5.39 -11.97 -1.11
C GLY A 98 5.21 -11.26 0.23
N PRO A 99 6.27 -11.07 1.03
CA PRO A 99 6.16 -10.33 2.28
C PRO A 99 6.11 -8.81 2.03
N ARG A 100 5.34 -8.08 2.86
CA ARG A 100 5.38 -6.60 2.90
C ARG A 100 6.59 -6.16 3.72
N THR A 101 7.59 -5.58 3.07
CA THR A 101 8.88 -5.21 3.70
C THR A 101 9.37 -3.86 3.17
N LEU A 102 10.67 -3.56 3.23
CA LEU A 102 11.26 -2.42 2.52
C LEU A 102 11.08 -2.51 0.99
N ASN A 103 10.88 -3.71 0.46
CA ASN A 103 10.62 -3.95 -0.96
C ASN A 103 9.11 -4.05 -1.24
N PRO A 104 8.64 -3.61 -2.42
CA PRO A 104 7.25 -3.76 -2.81
C PRO A 104 6.90 -5.22 -3.06
N GLN A 105 5.65 -5.58 -2.82
CA GLN A 105 5.10 -6.84 -3.31
C GLN A 105 4.96 -6.74 -4.84
N THR A 106 5.59 -7.68 -5.54
CA THR A 106 5.51 -7.75 -7.00
C THR A 106 5.26 -9.17 -7.45
N GLY A 107 4.50 -9.29 -8.53
CA GLY A 107 4.22 -10.55 -9.22
C GLY A 107 4.46 -10.40 -10.71
N ALA A 108 4.86 -11.49 -11.36
CA ALA A 108 5.21 -11.53 -12.77
C ALA A 108 4.75 -12.84 -13.41
N VAL A 109 4.33 -12.77 -14.66
CA VAL A 109 3.88 -13.90 -15.47
C VAL A 109 4.51 -13.78 -16.85
N VAL A 110 5.15 -14.86 -17.32
CA VAL A 110 5.66 -14.98 -18.69
C VAL A 110 4.59 -15.66 -19.54
N VAL A 111 4.19 -15.01 -20.61
CA VAL A 111 3.14 -15.48 -21.54
C VAL A 111 3.77 -15.68 -22.91
N SER A 112 3.64 -16.87 -23.48
CA SER A 112 4.13 -17.16 -24.84
C SER A 112 3.36 -16.40 -25.91
N ALA A 113 3.90 -16.38 -27.14
CA ALA A 113 3.27 -15.72 -28.28
C ALA A 113 1.87 -16.26 -28.63
N ASP A 114 1.57 -17.51 -28.28
CA ASP A 114 0.26 -18.16 -28.44
C ASP A 114 -0.69 -17.94 -27.23
N GLY A 115 -0.29 -17.12 -26.24
CA GLY A 115 -1.11 -16.74 -25.10
C GLY A 115 -1.08 -17.70 -23.90
N ARG A 116 -0.24 -18.75 -23.91
CA ARG A 116 -0.10 -19.67 -22.77
C ARG A 116 0.83 -19.11 -21.70
N THR A 117 0.50 -19.33 -20.43
CA THR A 117 1.44 -19.07 -19.33
C THR A 117 2.60 -20.06 -19.37
N LEU A 118 3.82 -19.55 -19.47
CA LEU A 118 5.06 -20.34 -19.43
C LEU A 118 5.60 -20.45 -17.99
N ALA A 119 5.64 -19.35 -17.26
CA ALA A 119 6.09 -19.30 -15.88
C ALA A 119 5.44 -18.15 -15.11
N GLU A 120 5.45 -18.26 -13.78
CA GLU A 120 5.04 -17.22 -12.85
C GLU A 120 6.15 -16.97 -11.82
N GLY A 121 6.19 -15.78 -11.23
CA GLY A 121 7.17 -15.44 -10.20
C GLY A 121 6.67 -14.32 -9.29
N TRP A 122 7.20 -14.27 -8.07
CA TRP A 122 6.91 -13.19 -7.11
C TRP A 122 8.11 -12.93 -6.21
N HIS A 123 8.20 -11.71 -5.70
CA HIS A 123 9.29 -11.35 -4.79
C HIS A 123 9.09 -11.99 -3.41
N ARG A 124 10.10 -12.71 -2.90
CA ARG A 124 10.05 -13.42 -1.60
C ARG A 124 10.73 -12.67 -0.46
N GLY A 125 10.99 -11.38 -0.64
CA GLY A 125 11.59 -10.49 0.35
C GLY A 125 13.08 -10.22 0.09
N ALA A 126 13.66 -9.38 0.95
CA ALA A 126 14.97 -8.79 0.73
C ALA A 126 16.08 -9.82 0.44
N GLY A 127 16.80 -9.62 -0.66
CA GLY A 127 17.90 -10.50 -1.09
C GLY A 127 17.46 -11.72 -1.92
N THR A 128 16.16 -11.94 -2.09
CA THR A 128 15.63 -12.93 -3.05
C THR A 128 15.46 -12.30 -4.45
N PRO A 129 15.39 -13.10 -5.53
CA PRO A 129 15.07 -12.59 -6.85
C PRO A 129 13.80 -11.74 -6.87
N HIS A 130 13.77 -10.74 -7.73
CA HIS A 130 12.54 -10.01 -8.05
C HIS A 130 11.59 -10.91 -8.85
N ALA A 131 10.32 -10.52 -8.96
CA ALA A 131 9.28 -11.34 -9.55
C ALA A 131 9.62 -11.79 -10.99
N GLU A 132 10.18 -10.88 -11.79
CA GLU A 132 10.58 -11.12 -13.17
C GLU A 132 11.69 -12.17 -13.25
N VAL A 133 12.71 -12.03 -12.39
CA VAL A 133 13.84 -12.96 -12.35
C VAL A 133 13.41 -14.32 -11.77
N ASP A 134 12.53 -14.33 -10.77
CA ASP A 134 11.96 -15.58 -10.24
C ASP A 134 11.18 -16.32 -11.33
N ALA A 135 10.39 -15.61 -12.14
CA ALA A 135 9.65 -16.19 -13.26
C ALA A 135 10.59 -16.75 -14.33
N LEU A 136 11.57 -15.96 -14.80
CA LEU A 136 12.54 -16.38 -15.81
C LEU A 136 13.40 -17.57 -15.35
N SER A 137 13.72 -17.65 -14.04
CA SER A 137 14.56 -18.73 -13.51
C SER A 137 13.94 -20.13 -13.61
N LYS A 138 12.63 -20.21 -13.88
CA LYS A 138 11.87 -21.46 -14.01
C LYS A 138 11.79 -21.95 -15.46
N LEU A 139 12.30 -21.18 -16.41
CA LEU A 139 12.29 -21.48 -17.83
C LEU A 139 13.62 -22.05 -18.30
N SER A 140 13.57 -22.88 -19.33
CA SER A 140 14.77 -23.35 -20.02
C SER A 140 15.37 -22.23 -20.89
N PRO A 141 16.68 -22.24 -21.18
CA PRO A 141 17.28 -21.28 -22.09
C PRO A 141 16.55 -21.20 -23.44
N GLY A 142 16.21 -19.99 -23.88
CA GLY A 142 15.47 -19.73 -25.13
C GLY A 142 13.95 -19.86 -25.03
N GLU A 143 13.40 -20.40 -23.95
CA GLU A 143 11.95 -20.60 -23.81
C GLU A 143 11.18 -19.27 -23.64
N ALA A 144 11.84 -18.23 -23.14
CA ALA A 144 11.28 -16.89 -23.02
C ALA A 144 11.40 -16.04 -24.31
N GLU A 145 12.09 -16.53 -25.35
CA GLU A 145 12.35 -15.75 -26.56
C GLU A 145 11.05 -15.44 -27.29
N GLY A 146 10.83 -14.16 -27.59
CA GLY A 146 9.60 -13.70 -28.22
C GLY A 146 8.39 -13.61 -27.29
N ALA A 147 8.51 -14.04 -26.03
CA ALA A 147 7.40 -14.01 -25.07
C ALA A 147 7.06 -12.60 -24.57
N THR A 148 5.90 -12.48 -23.93
CA THR A 148 5.44 -11.29 -23.20
C THR A 148 5.67 -11.47 -21.70
N MET A 149 6.32 -10.49 -21.07
CA MET A 149 6.37 -10.38 -19.61
C MET A 149 5.23 -9.48 -19.13
N VAL A 150 4.41 -9.98 -18.21
CA VAL A 150 3.37 -9.22 -17.51
C VAL A 150 3.75 -9.09 -16.05
N VAL A 151 3.90 -7.86 -15.55
CA VAL A 151 4.44 -7.60 -14.19
C VAL A 151 3.65 -6.50 -13.48
N THR A 152 3.45 -6.62 -12.17
CA THR A 152 2.59 -5.67 -11.42
C THR A 152 3.22 -4.29 -11.22
N LEU A 153 4.54 -4.16 -11.28
CA LEU A 153 5.31 -2.93 -11.10
C LEU A 153 6.31 -2.78 -12.25
N GLU A 154 6.64 -1.55 -12.63
CA GLU A 154 7.68 -1.28 -13.61
C GLU A 154 8.99 -2.04 -13.27
N PRO A 155 9.60 -2.76 -14.23
CA PRO A 155 10.85 -3.48 -13.99
C PRO A 155 11.97 -2.55 -13.55
N CYS A 156 12.76 -2.98 -12.56
CA CYS A 156 13.82 -2.13 -12.03
C CYS A 156 15.00 -1.95 -13.01
N ASN A 157 15.67 -0.79 -12.92
CA ASN A 157 16.81 -0.44 -13.77
C ASN A 157 18.15 -0.25 -13.02
N HIS A 158 18.19 -0.54 -11.73
CA HIS A 158 19.35 -0.32 -10.88
C HIS A 158 20.12 -1.61 -10.58
N PHE A 159 21.39 -1.44 -10.18
CA PHE A 159 22.22 -2.51 -9.67
C PHE A 159 22.10 -2.58 -8.14
N GLY A 160 21.22 -3.45 -7.67
CA GLY A 160 21.03 -3.72 -6.24
C GLY A 160 21.83 -4.94 -5.77
N ARG A 161 21.22 -5.74 -4.89
CA ARG A 161 21.74 -7.07 -4.51
C ARG A 161 21.65 -8.07 -5.65
N THR A 162 20.64 -7.91 -6.49
CA THR A 162 20.45 -8.60 -7.78
C THR A 162 20.70 -7.61 -8.92
N GLY A 163 21.01 -8.13 -10.11
CA GLY A 163 21.11 -7.30 -11.32
C GLY A 163 19.77 -6.68 -11.74
N PRO A 164 19.78 -5.72 -12.70
CA PRO A 164 18.57 -5.01 -13.13
C PRO A 164 17.60 -5.95 -13.84
N CYS A 165 16.31 -5.91 -13.48
CA CYS A 165 15.29 -6.74 -14.11
C CYS A 165 15.11 -6.39 -15.58
N ALA A 166 15.19 -5.10 -15.94
CA ALA A 166 15.16 -4.66 -17.32
C ALA A 166 16.26 -5.33 -18.17
N LEU A 167 17.47 -5.53 -17.62
CA LEU A 167 18.55 -6.22 -18.33
C LEU A 167 18.26 -7.72 -18.47
N ALA A 168 17.81 -8.37 -17.41
CA ALA A 168 17.47 -9.80 -17.44
C ALA A 168 16.37 -10.11 -18.48
N LEU A 169 15.38 -9.23 -18.63
CA LEU A 169 14.32 -9.36 -19.64
C LEU A 169 14.87 -9.25 -21.08
N ILE A 170 15.80 -8.31 -21.31
CA ILE A 170 16.47 -8.13 -22.61
C ILE A 170 17.30 -9.37 -22.95
N GLU A 171 18.12 -9.85 -22.00
CA GLU A 171 18.97 -11.04 -22.17
C GLU A 171 18.15 -12.32 -22.39
N ALA A 172 16.95 -12.40 -21.82
CA ALA A 172 16.03 -13.51 -22.02
C ALA A 172 15.29 -13.49 -23.38
N GLY A 173 15.42 -12.42 -24.17
CA GLY A 173 14.77 -12.29 -25.47
C GLY A 173 13.27 -11.95 -25.40
N ILE A 174 12.80 -11.34 -24.31
CA ILE A 174 11.40 -10.89 -24.17
C ILE A 174 11.10 -9.83 -25.23
N SER A 175 10.00 -10.00 -25.98
CA SER A 175 9.62 -9.09 -27.07
C SER A 175 8.66 -7.98 -26.63
N ARG A 176 7.86 -8.24 -25.57
CA ARG A 176 6.86 -7.33 -25.03
C ARG A 176 6.86 -7.35 -23.51
N VAL A 177 6.71 -6.19 -22.88
CA VAL A 177 6.55 -6.00 -21.45
C VAL A 177 5.29 -5.18 -21.19
N VAL A 178 4.41 -5.71 -20.35
CA VAL A 178 3.21 -5.04 -19.87
C VAL A 178 3.33 -4.88 -18.35
N TYR A 179 3.20 -3.64 -17.85
CA TYR A 179 3.30 -3.38 -16.42
C TYR A 179 2.14 -2.55 -15.85
N GLY A 180 1.81 -2.79 -14.58
CA GLY A 180 0.68 -2.17 -13.88
C GLY A 180 1.00 -0.79 -13.30
N ALA A 181 1.72 -0.78 -12.19
CA ALA A 181 2.12 0.44 -11.48
C ALA A 181 3.46 0.99 -11.99
N ALA A 182 3.62 2.31 -12.00
CA ALA A 182 4.91 2.94 -12.27
C ALA A 182 5.81 2.93 -11.02
N ASP A 183 7.14 2.84 -11.21
CA ASP A 183 8.10 2.99 -10.12
C ASP A 183 8.40 4.49 -9.90
N PRO A 184 8.11 5.07 -8.71
CA PRO A 184 8.41 6.48 -8.43
C PRO A 184 9.88 6.74 -8.12
N GLY A 185 10.71 5.68 -7.98
CA GLY A 185 12.08 5.79 -7.54
C GLY A 185 12.99 6.44 -8.58
N ILE A 186 13.77 7.44 -8.14
CA ILE A 186 14.75 8.12 -8.99
C ILE A 186 15.88 7.16 -9.42
N GLU A 187 16.30 6.27 -8.52
CA GLU A 187 17.36 5.30 -8.80
C GLU A 187 16.82 4.01 -9.41
N SER A 188 15.63 3.56 -9.01
CA SER A 188 15.08 2.25 -9.40
C SER A 188 14.26 2.27 -10.69
N GLY A 189 13.69 3.42 -11.08
CA GLY A 189 12.86 3.62 -12.26
C GLY A 189 13.63 3.64 -13.59
N SER A 190 12.96 4.09 -14.66
CA SER A 190 13.48 4.11 -16.05
C SER A 190 13.75 2.73 -16.66
N GLY A 191 13.21 1.66 -16.07
CA GLY A 191 13.34 0.32 -16.65
C GLY A 191 12.52 0.20 -17.93
N ALA A 192 11.35 0.83 -17.98
CA ALA A 192 10.53 0.90 -19.19
C ALA A 192 11.26 1.63 -20.34
N GLU A 193 12.06 2.64 -20.03
CA GLU A 193 12.88 3.36 -21.02
C GLU A 193 14.00 2.48 -21.57
N ARG A 194 14.78 1.83 -20.69
CA ARG A 194 15.84 0.90 -21.12
C ARG A 194 15.31 -0.22 -22.01
N LEU A 195 14.16 -0.78 -21.66
CA LEU A 195 13.51 -1.84 -22.44
C LEU A 195 13.14 -1.35 -23.85
N ARG A 196 12.57 -0.14 -23.97
CA ARG A 196 12.23 0.46 -25.27
C ARG A 196 13.48 0.74 -26.12
N GLU A 197 14.55 1.23 -25.51
CA GLU A 197 15.83 1.48 -26.19
C GLU A 197 16.45 0.18 -26.74
N ALA A 198 16.21 -0.95 -26.08
CA ALA A 198 16.62 -2.28 -26.55
C ALA A 198 15.66 -2.91 -27.57
N GLY A 199 14.60 -2.20 -27.99
CA GLY A 199 13.64 -2.67 -28.99
C GLY A 199 12.49 -3.53 -28.44
N VAL A 200 12.35 -3.62 -27.12
CA VAL A 200 11.21 -4.30 -26.47
C VAL A 200 9.97 -3.42 -26.56
N GLN A 201 8.81 -3.99 -26.90
CA GLN A 201 7.54 -3.28 -26.84
C GLN A 201 7.10 -3.11 -25.38
N VAL A 202 6.84 -1.88 -24.93
CA VAL A 202 6.53 -1.63 -23.51
C VAL A 202 5.26 -0.81 -23.33
N GLU A 203 4.29 -1.40 -22.64
CA GLU A 203 3.00 -0.80 -22.32
C GLU A 203 2.79 -0.71 -20.81
N ARG A 204 2.26 0.43 -20.36
CA ARG A 204 1.70 0.56 -19.01
C ARG A 204 0.20 0.37 -19.10
N TRP A 205 -0.32 -0.59 -18.37
CA TRP A 205 -1.76 -0.69 -18.13
C TRP A 205 -2.03 -0.12 -16.75
N ALA A 206 -2.59 1.08 -16.71
CA ALA A 206 -3.01 1.69 -15.45
C ALA A 206 -4.18 0.88 -14.88
N VAL A 207 -3.84 -0.06 -14.01
CA VAL A 207 -4.76 -0.93 -13.28
C VAL A 207 -4.73 -0.44 -11.84
N ASP A 208 -5.86 0.08 -11.33
CA ASP A 208 -5.95 0.68 -9.99
C ASP A 208 -5.49 -0.31 -8.90
N GLU A 209 -5.75 -1.59 -9.11
CA GLU A 209 -5.34 -2.68 -8.22
C GLU A 209 -3.81 -2.82 -8.11
N ALA A 210 -3.05 -2.49 -9.15
CA ALA A 210 -1.59 -2.54 -9.13
C ALA A 210 -1.00 -1.45 -8.26
N GLU A 211 -1.55 -0.23 -8.32
CA GLU A 211 -1.15 0.86 -7.42
C GLU A 211 -1.62 0.59 -5.99
N ALA A 212 -2.85 0.08 -5.83
CA ALA A 212 -3.40 -0.28 -4.53
C ALA A 212 -2.56 -1.35 -3.80
N LEU A 213 -2.06 -2.35 -4.53
CA LEU A 213 -1.21 -3.41 -3.99
C LEU A 213 0.03 -2.87 -3.25
N ILE A 214 0.61 -1.78 -3.77
CA ILE A 214 1.85 -1.20 -3.25
C ILE A 214 1.66 0.23 -2.70
N ALA A 215 0.43 0.66 -2.44
CA ALA A 215 0.11 2.05 -2.09
C ALA A 215 0.88 2.54 -0.85
N ASP A 216 0.99 1.70 0.18
CA ASP A 216 1.71 2.02 1.42
C ASP A 216 3.22 2.12 1.17
N TRP A 217 3.78 1.21 0.36
CA TRP A 217 5.17 1.29 -0.07
C TRP A 217 5.44 2.57 -0.86
N LEU A 218 4.56 2.91 -1.81
CA LEU A 218 4.66 4.15 -2.59
C LEU A 218 4.61 5.40 -1.70
N LEU A 219 3.77 5.39 -0.65
CA LEU A 219 3.72 6.47 0.33
C LEU A 219 5.03 6.59 1.11
N VAL A 220 5.61 5.47 1.56
CA VAL A 220 6.92 5.45 2.21
C VAL A 220 8.00 6.01 1.30
N GLN A 221 8.07 5.58 0.03
CA GLN A 221 9.07 6.08 -0.91
C GLN A 221 8.95 7.60 -1.15
N ARG A 222 7.73 8.14 -1.16
CA ARG A 222 7.49 9.57 -1.37
C ARG A 222 7.74 10.43 -0.14
N THR A 223 7.46 9.91 1.06
CA THR A 223 7.37 10.72 2.28
C THR A 223 8.41 10.37 3.35
N GLY A 224 9.09 9.22 3.23
CA GLY A 224 10.02 8.73 4.24
C GLY A 224 9.36 8.15 5.50
N ARG A 225 8.03 8.11 5.58
CA ARG A 225 7.27 7.60 6.74
C ARG A 225 6.20 6.58 6.33
N PRO A 226 5.78 5.66 7.23
CA PRO A 226 4.61 4.81 6.98
C PRO A 226 3.32 5.62 6.85
N ARG A 227 2.32 5.02 6.21
CA ARG A 227 0.93 5.48 6.28
C ARG A 227 0.44 5.36 7.72
N VAL A 228 -0.19 6.39 8.23
CA VAL A 228 -0.70 6.45 9.60
C VAL A 228 -2.20 6.54 9.57
N THR A 229 -2.84 5.54 10.18
CA THR A 229 -4.26 5.56 10.48
C THR A 229 -4.45 5.79 11.97
N VAL A 230 -5.15 6.86 12.35
CA VAL A 230 -5.54 7.10 13.74
C VAL A 230 -6.95 6.58 13.96
N LYS A 231 -7.13 5.78 15.01
CA LYS A 231 -8.41 5.21 15.39
C LYS A 231 -8.82 5.63 16.79
N TRP A 232 -10.10 5.92 16.96
CA TRP A 232 -10.73 5.94 18.28
C TRP A 232 -12.15 5.36 18.24
N ALA A 233 -12.64 4.99 19.42
CA ALA A 233 -14.02 4.56 19.64
C ALA A 233 -14.66 5.54 20.61
N GLN A 234 -15.86 6.02 20.30
CA GLN A 234 -16.54 7.04 21.08
C GLN A 234 -18.05 6.78 21.20
N SER A 235 -18.65 7.40 22.21
CA SER A 235 -20.08 7.66 22.26
C SER A 235 -20.52 8.61 21.14
N LEU A 236 -21.83 8.73 20.90
CA LEU A 236 -22.39 9.65 19.90
C LEU A 236 -21.98 11.10 20.15
N ASP A 237 -21.79 11.46 21.43
CA ASP A 237 -21.35 12.79 21.86
C ASP A 237 -19.83 12.92 22.02
N GLY A 238 -19.02 11.97 21.55
CA GLY A 238 -17.58 12.15 21.39
C GLY A 238 -16.70 11.78 22.59
N ARG A 239 -17.15 10.89 23.48
CA ARG A 239 -16.38 10.47 24.67
C ARG A 239 -15.86 9.04 24.58
N THR A 240 -14.67 8.81 25.16
CA THR A 240 -13.97 7.52 25.19
C THR A 240 -14.06 6.80 26.54
N ALA A 241 -14.62 7.44 27.56
CA ALA A 241 -14.84 6.87 28.90
C ALA A 241 -15.95 7.63 29.63
N ALA A 242 -16.55 7.00 30.64
CA ALA A 242 -17.39 7.67 31.61
C ALA A 242 -16.56 8.56 32.58
N ALA A 243 -17.23 9.38 33.38
CA ALA A 243 -16.56 10.33 34.29
C ALA A 243 -15.62 9.64 35.30
N ASP A 244 -15.99 8.45 35.77
CA ASP A 244 -15.20 7.60 36.67
C ASP A 244 -14.01 6.90 36.00
N GLY A 245 -13.87 7.05 34.67
CA GLY A 245 -12.80 6.45 33.88
C GLY A 245 -13.12 5.08 33.31
N THR A 246 -14.30 4.50 33.60
CA THR A 246 -14.72 3.25 32.99
C THR A 246 -14.94 3.43 31.47
N SER A 247 -14.32 2.57 30.67
CA SER A 247 -14.26 2.70 29.20
C SER A 247 -14.53 1.38 28.46
N GLN A 248 -14.74 0.30 29.21
CA GLN A 248 -14.92 -1.01 28.61
C GLN A 248 -16.26 -1.07 27.87
N TRP A 249 -16.12 -1.23 26.55
CA TRP A 249 -17.14 -1.66 25.62
C TRP A 249 -18.21 -0.60 25.33
N ILE A 250 -17.74 0.62 25.05
CA ILE A 250 -18.57 1.66 24.44
C ILE A 250 -19.13 1.16 23.10
N THR A 251 -18.27 0.60 22.23
CA THR A 251 -18.67 0.00 20.95
C THR A 251 -18.90 -1.50 21.11
N GLY A 252 -19.80 -2.07 20.31
CA GLY A 252 -20.20 -3.48 20.30
C GLY A 252 -19.20 -4.45 19.65
N ASP A 253 -19.62 -5.71 19.55
CA ASP A 253 -18.77 -6.81 19.05
C ASP A 253 -18.37 -6.64 17.58
N ALA A 254 -19.30 -6.25 16.71
CA ALA A 254 -19.01 -6.06 15.28
C ALA A 254 -17.92 -4.98 15.04
N ALA A 255 -17.94 -3.90 15.81
CA ALA A 255 -16.88 -2.89 15.78
C ALA A 255 -15.53 -3.45 16.25
N ARG A 256 -15.51 -4.26 17.33
CA ARG A 256 -14.29 -4.88 17.84
C ARG A 256 -13.71 -5.93 16.88
N GLU A 257 -14.56 -6.71 16.23
CA GLU A 257 -14.17 -7.65 15.18
C GLU A 257 -13.53 -6.91 14.00
N HIS A 258 -14.16 -5.82 13.54
CA HIS A 258 -13.58 -4.98 12.49
C HIS A 258 -12.23 -4.38 12.91
N VAL A 259 -12.05 -3.97 14.16
CA VAL A 259 -10.72 -3.53 14.67
C VAL A 259 -9.69 -4.65 14.53
N HIS A 260 -10.03 -5.92 14.74
CA HIS A 260 -9.07 -7.01 14.51
C HIS A 260 -8.71 -7.20 13.03
N GLN A 261 -9.65 -6.94 12.12
CA GLN A 261 -9.38 -6.93 10.68
C GLN A 261 -8.42 -5.80 10.34
N GLN A 262 -8.63 -4.60 10.91
CA GLN A 262 -7.70 -3.49 10.75
C GLN A 262 -6.32 -3.82 11.34
N ARG A 263 -6.25 -4.46 12.51
CA ARG A 263 -4.97 -4.87 13.08
C ARG A 263 -4.19 -5.84 12.18
N ALA A 264 -4.88 -6.79 11.55
CA ALA A 264 -4.28 -7.73 10.62
C ALA A 264 -3.82 -7.07 9.31
N ALA A 265 -4.44 -5.95 8.92
CA ALA A 265 -4.16 -5.22 7.69
C ALA A 265 -3.00 -4.21 7.80
N HIS A 266 -2.48 -3.97 9.01
CA HIS A 266 -1.39 -3.00 9.25
C HIS A 266 -0.12 -3.71 9.72
N ASP A 267 1.04 -3.13 9.42
CA ASP A 267 2.33 -3.69 9.81
C ASP A 267 2.64 -3.48 11.29
N ALA A 268 2.10 -2.40 11.88
CA ALA A 268 2.30 -2.05 13.28
C ALA A 268 1.05 -1.47 13.94
N ILE A 269 0.85 -1.79 15.23
CA ILE A 269 -0.16 -1.16 16.10
C ILE A 269 0.55 -0.28 17.12
N ALA A 270 0.16 0.98 17.17
CA ALA A 270 0.75 1.98 18.03
C ALA A 270 -0.20 2.41 19.15
N VAL A 271 0.29 2.42 20.38
CA VAL A 271 -0.41 3.00 21.54
C VAL A 271 0.53 3.84 22.37
N GLY A 272 -0.03 4.71 23.23
CA GLY A 272 0.78 5.41 24.22
C GLY A 272 1.05 4.52 25.44
N THR A 273 2.14 4.78 26.16
CA THR A 273 2.42 4.15 27.49
C THR A 273 1.23 4.26 28.45
N GLY A 274 0.37 5.27 28.30
CA GLY A 274 -0.82 5.46 29.13
C GLY A 274 -1.89 4.40 28.88
N THR A 275 -2.12 4.07 27.62
CA THR A 275 -3.01 2.98 27.21
C THR A 275 -2.47 1.64 27.70
N VAL A 276 -1.16 1.41 27.62
CA VAL A 276 -0.57 0.17 28.14
C VAL A 276 -0.82 0.02 29.64
N ILE A 277 -0.66 1.10 30.42
CA ILE A 277 -0.86 1.07 31.87
C ILE A 277 -2.34 0.99 32.25
N ALA A 278 -3.23 1.66 31.52
CA ALA A 278 -4.65 1.74 31.87
C ALA A 278 -5.45 0.51 31.41
N ASP A 279 -5.17 0.01 30.20
CA ASP A 279 -6.00 -1.00 29.53
C ASP A 279 -5.33 -2.38 29.43
N ASP A 280 -4.04 -2.47 29.76
CA ASP A 280 -3.21 -3.67 29.71
C ASP A 280 -3.44 -4.55 28.45
N PRO A 281 -3.28 -3.98 27.23
CA PRO A 281 -3.63 -4.65 26.00
C PRO A 281 -2.52 -5.58 25.52
N ARG A 282 -2.90 -6.68 24.85
CA ARG A 282 -1.95 -7.51 24.09
C ARG A 282 -1.54 -6.90 22.74
N LEU A 283 -2.38 -6.05 22.15
CA LEU A 283 -2.24 -5.48 20.80
C LEU A 283 -2.21 -6.49 19.63
N THR A 284 -2.71 -7.71 19.82
CA THR A 284 -2.80 -8.73 18.77
C THR A 284 -3.97 -8.52 17.80
N ALA A 285 -3.81 -9.01 16.57
CA ALA A 285 -4.90 -9.30 15.65
C ALA A 285 -5.50 -10.68 15.97
N ARG A 286 -6.77 -10.76 16.35
CA ARG A 286 -7.43 -12.02 16.72
C ARG A 286 -8.17 -12.62 15.52
N ILE A 287 -7.42 -12.88 14.45
CA ILE A 287 -7.90 -13.53 13.23
C ILE A 287 -7.03 -14.75 12.98
N GLU A 288 -7.67 -15.90 12.78
CA GLU A 288 -6.98 -17.16 12.53
C GLU A 288 -6.13 -17.08 11.25
N GLY A 289 -4.87 -17.52 11.32
CA GLY A 289 -3.94 -17.51 10.20
C GLY A 289 -3.39 -16.14 9.79
N ALA A 290 -3.86 -15.04 10.40
CA ALA A 290 -3.36 -13.71 10.10
C ALA A 290 -1.97 -13.46 10.72
N SER A 291 -1.10 -12.77 9.97
CA SER A 291 0.15 -12.24 10.50
C SER A 291 -0.12 -11.23 11.63
N GLN A 292 0.69 -11.29 12.69
CA GLN A 292 0.56 -10.35 13.79
C GLN A 292 1.27 -9.03 13.46
N PRO A 293 0.65 -7.88 13.76
CA PRO A 293 1.32 -6.59 13.62
C PRO A 293 2.38 -6.41 14.70
N ARG A 294 3.40 -5.58 14.43
CA ARG A 294 4.40 -5.19 15.42
C ARG A 294 3.78 -4.28 16.49
N PRO A 295 3.90 -4.57 17.79
CA PRO A 295 3.43 -3.66 18.82
C PRO A 295 4.42 -2.51 19.04
N VAL A 296 3.94 -1.27 18.96
CA VAL A 296 4.74 -0.05 19.15
C VAL A 296 4.15 0.76 20.30
N VAL A 297 5.00 1.14 21.26
CA VAL A 297 4.60 1.91 22.44
C VAL A 297 5.26 3.28 22.44
N PHE A 298 4.47 4.33 22.31
CA PHE A 298 4.94 5.72 22.37
C PHE A 298 4.98 6.23 23.82
N GLY A 299 6.12 6.77 24.22
CA GLY A 299 6.31 7.48 25.48
C GLY A 299 7.50 6.96 26.29
N THR A 300 7.80 7.66 27.38
CA THR A 300 9.02 7.46 28.18
C THR A 300 8.81 6.66 29.46
N ARG A 301 7.56 6.42 29.87
CA ARG A 301 7.24 5.64 31.07
C ARG A 301 7.59 4.17 30.85
N SER A 302 8.15 3.53 31.87
CA SER A 302 8.42 2.09 31.84
C SER A 302 7.13 1.28 31.69
N VAL A 303 7.15 0.31 30.80
CA VAL A 303 6.07 -0.68 30.67
C VAL A 303 6.20 -1.73 31.78
N PRO A 304 5.14 -1.99 32.58
CA PRO A 304 5.16 -2.97 33.67
C PRO A 304 5.71 -4.34 33.23
N ALA A 305 6.38 -5.04 34.15
CA ALA A 305 7.00 -6.34 33.86
C ALA A 305 5.97 -7.45 33.59
N ASP A 306 4.77 -7.30 34.14
CA ASP A 306 3.62 -8.19 34.03
C ASP A 306 2.59 -7.73 32.97
N ALA A 307 2.87 -6.65 32.22
CA ALA A 307 1.97 -6.15 31.19
C ALA A 307 1.72 -7.19 30.08
N ARG A 308 0.46 -7.41 29.72
CA ARG A 308 0.03 -8.40 28.73
C ARG A 308 0.55 -8.18 27.33
N ILE A 309 0.98 -6.97 27.00
CA ILE A 309 1.71 -6.69 25.74
C ILE A 309 2.97 -7.57 25.59
N ARG A 310 3.56 -8.03 26.70
CA ARG A 310 4.71 -8.94 26.71
C ARG A 310 4.35 -10.38 26.35
N GLU A 311 3.07 -10.73 26.34
CA GLU A 311 2.55 -12.02 25.86
C GLU A 311 2.35 -12.00 24.33
N HIS A 312 2.59 -10.86 23.67
CA HIS A 312 2.48 -10.73 22.23
C HIS A 312 3.54 -11.60 21.51
N PRO A 313 3.23 -12.24 20.36
CA PRO A 313 4.21 -13.08 19.64
C PRO A 313 5.44 -12.35 19.12
N HIS A 314 5.36 -11.03 19.00
CA HIS A 314 6.46 -10.12 18.69
C HIS A 314 6.79 -9.25 19.90
N GLU A 315 8.07 -9.03 20.15
CA GLU A 315 8.54 -8.05 21.13
C GLU A 315 8.02 -6.65 20.77
N PHE A 316 7.56 -5.90 21.77
CA PHE A 316 7.13 -4.52 21.55
C PHE A 316 8.33 -3.59 21.44
N GLN A 317 8.22 -2.61 20.55
CA GLN A 317 9.20 -1.56 20.41
C GLN A 317 8.71 -0.30 21.12
N GLN A 318 9.44 0.15 22.14
CA GLN A 318 9.18 1.43 22.77
C GLN A 318 9.90 2.56 22.03
N VAL A 319 9.17 3.60 21.66
CA VAL A 319 9.68 4.79 20.98
C VAL A 319 9.31 6.04 21.79
N SER A 320 10.16 7.06 21.72
CA SER A 320 9.98 8.31 22.47
C SER A 320 10.61 9.48 21.73
N GLY A 321 10.08 10.68 21.96
CA GLY A 321 10.58 11.91 21.34
C GLY A 321 9.68 12.35 20.19
N ASP A 322 10.31 12.86 19.15
CA ASP A 322 9.66 13.39 17.95
C ASP A 322 8.90 12.28 17.18
N LEU A 323 7.64 12.54 16.80
CA LEU A 323 6.81 11.56 16.11
C LEU A 323 7.31 11.31 14.69
N THR A 324 7.77 12.35 13.98
CA THR A 324 8.31 12.22 12.62
C THR A 324 9.53 11.31 12.62
N ALA A 325 10.51 11.58 13.49
CA ALA A 325 11.70 10.73 13.62
C ALA A 325 11.35 9.29 14.03
N SER A 326 10.33 9.11 14.86
CA SER A 326 9.84 7.78 15.25
C SER A 326 9.24 7.03 14.06
N LEU A 327 8.46 7.72 13.21
CA LEU A 327 7.87 7.16 12.00
C LEU A 327 8.93 6.83 10.93
N GLU A 328 9.93 7.70 10.75
CA GLU A 328 11.07 7.45 9.87
C GLU A 328 11.88 6.22 10.32
N LEU A 329 12.09 6.06 11.63
CA LEU A 329 12.72 4.87 12.19
C LEU A 329 11.92 3.61 11.85
N LEU A 330 10.59 3.63 12.03
CA LEU A 330 9.73 2.50 11.67
C LEU A 330 9.78 2.20 10.17
N ALA A 331 9.74 3.23 9.32
CA ALA A 331 9.90 3.08 7.88
C ALA A 331 11.22 2.40 7.51
N SER A 332 12.34 2.82 8.12
CA SER A 332 13.66 2.23 7.89
C SER A 332 13.75 0.74 8.28
N GLN A 333 12.82 0.28 9.13
CA GLN A 333 12.69 -1.10 9.57
C GLN A 333 11.64 -1.89 8.77
N GLY A 334 11.14 -1.34 7.66
CA GLY A 334 10.19 -1.99 6.76
C GLY A 334 8.72 -1.87 7.16
N VAL A 335 8.37 -1.04 8.14
CA VAL A 335 6.96 -0.73 8.48
C VAL A 335 6.43 0.23 7.43
N GLN A 336 5.40 -0.17 6.69
CA GLN A 336 4.75 0.68 5.69
C GLN A 336 3.46 1.31 6.20
N SER A 337 2.86 0.72 7.24
CA SER A 337 1.58 1.16 7.79
C SER A 337 1.54 1.04 9.32
N VAL A 338 0.99 2.07 9.97
CA VAL A 338 0.84 2.16 11.43
C VAL A 338 -0.61 2.46 11.78
N TYR A 339 -1.21 1.61 12.61
CA TYR A 339 -2.54 1.80 13.17
C TYR A 339 -2.45 2.31 14.60
N VAL A 340 -2.75 3.59 14.83
CA VAL A 340 -2.68 4.23 16.14
C VAL A 340 -4.01 4.02 16.87
N GLU A 341 -3.98 3.16 17.90
CA GLU A 341 -5.09 2.91 18.83
C GLU A 341 -4.87 3.60 20.19
N GLY A 342 -4.05 4.66 20.20
CA GLY A 342 -3.69 5.37 21.42
C GLY A 342 -4.85 6.17 22.03
N GLY A 343 -4.78 6.36 23.34
CA GLY A 343 -5.67 7.29 24.04
C GLY A 343 -5.59 8.73 23.51
N PRO A 344 -6.47 9.64 23.99
CA PRO A 344 -6.70 10.95 23.41
C PRO A 344 -5.41 11.77 23.23
N THR A 345 -4.42 11.64 24.12
CA THR A 345 -3.14 12.34 24.01
C THR A 345 -2.35 11.96 22.75
N LEU A 346 -2.19 10.67 22.45
CA LEU A 346 -1.38 10.24 21.32
C LEU A 346 -2.10 10.56 20.01
N ALA A 347 -3.39 10.23 19.92
CA ALA A 347 -4.22 10.54 18.75
C ALA A 347 -4.18 12.05 18.41
N SER A 348 -4.30 12.91 19.43
CA SER A 348 -4.26 14.36 19.22
C SER A 348 -2.89 14.88 18.81
N ALA A 349 -1.81 14.26 19.29
CA ALA A 349 -0.45 14.63 18.87
C ALA A 349 -0.23 14.36 17.38
N PHE A 350 -0.59 13.17 16.89
CA PHE A 350 -0.52 12.84 15.46
C PHE A 350 -1.35 13.81 14.60
N LEU A 351 -2.59 14.11 15.01
CA LEU A 351 -3.47 15.05 14.31
C LEU A 351 -2.87 16.47 14.25
N ARG A 352 -2.40 16.97 15.39
CA ARG A 352 -1.78 18.30 15.52
C ARG A 352 -0.53 18.45 14.66
N GLU A 353 0.31 17.42 14.62
CA GLU A 353 1.53 17.41 13.82
C GLU A 353 1.25 17.23 12.32
N GLY A 354 0.05 16.81 11.94
CA GLY A 354 -0.32 16.59 10.53
C GLY A 354 0.25 15.29 9.97
N LEU A 355 0.44 14.31 10.84
CA LEU A 355 1.05 13.00 10.54
C LEU A 355 -0.02 11.92 10.32
N VAL A 356 -1.26 12.28 10.02
CA VAL A 356 -2.39 11.36 9.87
C VAL A 356 -2.81 11.32 8.40
N ASP A 357 -2.87 10.13 7.83
CA ASP A 357 -3.39 9.92 6.48
C ASP A 357 -4.86 9.49 6.53
N ASP A 358 -5.21 8.62 7.48
CA ASP A 358 -6.57 8.10 7.66
C ASP A 358 -7.06 8.24 9.10
N ILE A 359 -8.36 8.47 9.25
CA ILE A 359 -9.06 8.61 10.52
C ILE A 359 -10.20 7.60 10.54
N HIS A 360 -10.15 6.67 11.50
CA HIS A 360 -11.20 5.66 11.71
C HIS A 360 -11.95 5.98 13.01
N VAL A 361 -13.19 6.46 12.90
CA VAL A 361 -14.03 6.79 14.05
C VAL A 361 -15.13 5.74 14.20
N TYR A 362 -15.14 5.04 15.34
CA TYR A 362 -16.21 4.13 15.70
C TYR A 362 -17.15 4.83 16.67
N ILE A 363 -18.41 5.00 16.27
CA ILE A 363 -19.41 5.78 16.99
C ILE A 363 -20.50 4.83 17.49
N ALA A 364 -20.59 4.68 18.80
CA ALA A 364 -21.65 3.91 19.45
C ALA A 364 -22.90 4.78 19.70
N PRO A 365 -24.12 4.20 19.62
CA PRO A 365 -25.38 4.92 19.84
C PRO A 365 -25.67 5.12 21.34
N THR A 366 -24.71 5.69 22.08
CA THR A 366 -24.81 5.99 23.51
C THR A 366 -24.37 7.43 23.79
N LEU A 367 -24.77 7.98 24.94
CA LEU A 367 -24.39 9.31 25.41
C LEU A 367 -23.72 9.19 26.77
N LEU A 368 -22.53 9.77 26.93
CA LEU A 368 -21.78 9.74 28.19
C LEU A 368 -21.71 11.10 28.88
N GLY A 369 -21.65 12.20 28.12
CA GLY A 369 -21.39 13.53 28.68
C GLY A 369 -19.98 13.65 29.28
N GLY A 370 -19.70 14.80 29.92
CA GLY A 370 -18.42 15.03 30.62
C GLY A 370 -17.24 15.40 29.71
N ASP A 371 -16.03 15.31 30.26
CA ASP A 371 -14.78 15.86 29.72
C ASP A 371 -13.83 14.81 29.10
N ARG A 372 -14.21 13.52 29.13
CA ARG A 372 -13.44 12.40 28.57
C ARG A 372 -13.52 12.32 27.05
N LEU A 373 -13.17 13.40 26.37
CA LEU A 373 -13.25 13.54 24.93
C LEU A 373 -12.32 12.56 24.20
N ALA A 374 -12.71 12.18 22.99
CA ALA A 374 -11.93 11.28 22.15
C ALA A 374 -10.60 11.89 21.67
N THR A 375 -10.57 13.21 21.48
CA THR A 375 -9.38 13.98 21.16
C THR A 375 -9.27 15.16 22.13
N GLY A 376 -8.04 15.47 22.53
CA GLY A 376 -7.70 16.70 23.24
C GLY A 376 -7.32 17.80 22.25
N ASP A 377 -6.24 18.52 22.55
CA ASP A 377 -5.76 19.61 21.70
C ASP A 377 -5.14 19.09 20.39
N VAL A 378 -5.81 19.41 19.28
CA VAL A 378 -5.38 19.10 17.90
C VAL A 378 -4.80 20.31 17.18
N GLY A 379 -4.52 21.41 17.88
CA GLY A 379 -3.96 22.64 17.31
C GLY A 379 -5.00 23.60 16.71
N VAL A 380 -6.29 23.42 17.03
CA VAL A 380 -7.37 24.27 16.53
C VAL A 380 -7.78 25.26 17.62
N THR A 381 -7.44 26.54 17.46
CA THR A 381 -7.79 27.60 18.43
C THR A 381 -9.01 28.42 18.00
N THR A 382 -9.34 28.40 16.70
CA THR A 382 -10.50 29.12 16.13
C THR A 382 -11.19 28.27 15.07
N ILE A 383 -12.47 28.58 14.78
CA ILE A 383 -13.23 27.83 13.76
C ILE A 383 -12.61 27.91 12.36
N GLY A 384 -11.84 28.97 12.05
CA GLY A 384 -11.13 29.13 10.79
C GLY A 384 -9.93 28.21 10.63
N GLN A 385 -9.39 27.69 11.75
CA GLN A 385 -8.27 26.74 11.80
C GLN A 385 -8.73 25.28 11.85
N GLN A 386 -10.04 25.01 11.81
CA GLN A 386 -10.55 23.65 11.94
C GLN A 386 -9.92 22.69 10.92
N LEU A 387 -9.60 21.49 11.37
CA LEU A 387 -9.14 20.41 10.50
C LEU A 387 -10.34 19.87 9.70
N ARG A 388 -10.43 20.23 8.43
CA ARG A 388 -11.47 19.72 7.53
C ARG A 388 -11.10 18.31 7.09
N LEU A 389 -12.08 17.41 7.16
CA LEU A 389 -11.94 16.02 6.76
C LEU A 389 -12.81 15.74 5.53
N ALA A 390 -12.29 14.94 4.60
CA ALA A 390 -13.05 14.34 3.53
C ALA A 390 -13.46 12.92 3.94
N VAL A 391 -14.76 12.65 4.03
CA VAL A 391 -15.28 11.32 4.37
C VAL A 391 -15.20 10.43 3.14
N SER A 392 -14.49 9.31 3.24
CA SER A 392 -14.35 8.33 2.16
C SER A 392 -15.32 7.17 2.33
N LYS A 393 -15.68 6.81 3.57
CA LYS A 393 -16.57 5.69 3.84
C LYS A 393 -17.38 5.90 5.11
N THR A 394 -18.63 5.45 5.07
CA THR A 394 -19.45 5.18 6.27
C THR A 394 -19.95 3.76 6.20
N GLN A 395 -19.94 3.05 7.33
CA GLN A 395 -20.36 1.66 7.40
C GLN A 395 -21.03 1.38 8.73
N GLN A 396 -22.18 0.71 8.70
CA GLN A 396 -22.81 0.19 9.90
C GLN A 396 -22.12 -1.10 10.35
N LEU A 397 -21.80 -1.20 11.64
CA LEU A 397 -21.17 -2.36 12.27
C LEU A 397 -22.03 -2.78 13.47
N GLY A 398 -23.03 -3.62 13.22
CA GLY A 398 -24.08 -3.88 14.22
C GLY A 398 -24.85 -2.58 14.53
N ASP A 399 -24.84 -2.17 15.79
CA ASP A 399 -25.47 -0.91 16.22
C ASP A 399 -24.51 0.30 16.13
N ASP A 400 -23.21 0.07 15.92
CA ASP A 400 -22.20 1.12 15.79
C ASP A 400 -22.10 1.64 14.35
N ILE A 401 -21.54 2.85 14.19
CA ILE A 401 -21.16 3.42 12.89
C ILE A 401 -19.65 3.55 12.83
N LEU A 402 -19.04 3.03 11.76
CA LEU A 402 -17.69 3.36 11.35
C LEU A 402 -17.71 4.51 10.34
N LEU A 403 -16.95 5.56 10.62
CA LEU A 403 -16.64 6.63 9.70
C LEU A 403 -15.14 6.58 9.36
N ILE A 404 -14.80 6.49 8.08
CA ILE A 404 -13.44 6.62 7.57
C ILE A 404 -13.33 7.96 6.84
N ALA A 405 -12.32 8.74 7.23
CA ALA A 405 -12.06 10.04 6.64
C ALA A 405 -10.56 10.32 6.56
N HIS A 406 -10.20 11.33 5.76
CA HIS A 406 -8.82 11.76 5.55
C HIS A 406 -8.75 13.28 5.67
N PRO A 407 -7.63 13.88 6.12
CA PRO A 407 -7.47 15.32 6.05
C PRO A 407 -7.67 15.85 4.64
N ALA A 408 -8.50 16.89 4.47
CA ALA A 408 -8.75 17.47 3.16
C ALA A 408 -7.48 18.16 2.60
N ALA A 409 -7.23 18.03 1.29
CA ALA A 409 -6.02 18.55 0.63
C ALA A 409 -5.76 20.06 0.88
N ASP A 410 -6.82 20.86 1.05
CA ASP A 410 -6.74 22.30 1.35
C ASP A 410 -6.21 22.62 2.76
N ALA A 411 -6.14 21.64 3.66
CA ALA A 411 -5.58 21.80 5.00
C ALA A 411 -4.04 21.73 5.02
N ALA A 412 -3.43 21.02 4.06
CA ALA A 412 -1.96 20.89 3.97
C ALA A 412 -1.30 22.17 3.45
N ALA A 413 -1.90 22.82 2.45
CA ALA A 413 -1.37 24.05 1.84
C ALA A 413 -1.30 25.26 2.80
N LYS A 414 -2.11 25.29 3.87
CA LYS A 414 -2.10 26.39 4.84
C LYS A 414 -1.02 26.28 5.92
N LYS A 415 -0.33 25.15 6.01
CA LYS A 415 0.76 24.93 6.99
C LYS A 415 2.13 25.37 6.46
N GLU A 416 2.31 25.52 5.15
CA GLU A 416 3.56 26.01 4.54
C GLU A 416 3.66 27.55 4.49
N ASP A 417 2.52 28.24 4.58
CA ASP A 417 2.42 29.71 4.52
C ASP A 417 2.35 30.39 5.91
N ALA A 418 2.42 29.62 7.01
CA ALA A 418 2.32 30.10 8.40
C ALA A 418 3.55 29.68 9.20
#